data_AF-Q8SVE6-F1
#
_entry.id   AF-Q8SVE6-F1
#
_cell.length_a   1.000
_cell.length_b   1.000
_cell.length_c   1.000
_cell.angle_alpha   90.00
_cell.angle_beta   90.00
_cell.angle_gamma   90.00
#
_symmetry.space_group_name_H-M   'P 1'
#
loop_
_entity.id
_entity.type
_entity.pdbx_description
1 polymer ?
#
loop_
_entity_poly.entity_id
_entity_poly.type
_entity_poly.pdbx_seq_one_letter_code
_entity_poly.pdbx_strand_id
1 'polypeptide(L)'
;MNNLKEYIKNIDFETVDDSEVLHNVYNEIDGHERELMLSTETAYQIESLIRKSNSKQVLAFFKKLDVEELMSKKLGSRVLEVIYDAIFDMIYIQRQDIDVDTLMRPVENVLKTKFSDTNGTHIIRKLFQLVSGKRILGDKVQSFASIRPGHIEKYKEAIVELIPSLSKEDAFVTLLIYTYCYRSKTIIHEAAKHHFTPEGVCNPSMSYFFEKIVKLAGKKTRRYIFERIKDKVMELCRDRYGNYFIGEFILCHYEKADYFFDAINMEEFDKNSNIIMKLTHALLKARSYSNIDKVMKSFYMESEDDVISHTFGGVEGNFKQKYAPMLCELMKLPNECNYGINAAFRRKFSSRWLRSKGGIELLRGYYEGTDDSRSKKNFTKRVEEHLPLIANGRECNAILKFMRMHGSQKAAKAMKRDNSPSKRMALNGPRIFSA
;
A
#
# COMPACT_ATOMS: atom_id res chain seq x y z
N MET A 1 25.07 8.74 36.28
CA MET A 1 24.30 8.96 35.05
C MET A 1 25.16 9.37 33.85
N ASN A 2 26.02 10.39 33.94
CA ASN A 2 26.92 10.76 32.81
C ASN A 2 27.82 9.60 32.36
N ASN A 3 28.44 8.87 33.29
CA ASN A 3 29.28 7.70 32.97
C ASN A 3 28.50 6.59 32.25
N LEU A 4 27.21 6.40 32.57
CA LEU A 4 26.36 5.39 31.93
C LEU A 4 25.99 5.79 30.50
N LYS A 5 25.67 7.07 30.27
CA LYS A 5 25.42 7.58 28.92
C LYS A 5 26.66 7.45 28.05
N GLU A 6 27.83 7.77 28.59
CA GLU A 6 29.11 7.61 27.90
C GLU A 6 29.42 6.15 27.58
N TYR A 7 29.21 5.24 28.55
CA TYR A 7 29.31 3.79 28.33
C TYR A 7 28.46 3.34 27.14
N ILE A 8 27.17 3.68 27.12
CA ILE A 8 26.25 3.27 26.04
C ILE A 8 26.64 3.88 24.68
N LYS A 9 27.08 5.14 24.65
CA LYS A 9 27.51 5.82 23.43
C LYS A 9 28.73 5.19 22.78
N ASN A 10 29.63 4.63 23.60
CA ASN A 10 30.89 4.05 23.14
C ASN A 10 30.73 2.60 22.64
N ILE A 11 29.55 1.99 22.78
CA ILE A 11 29.29 0.65 22.23
C ILE A 11 28.87 0.77 20.76
N ASP A 12 29.64 0.14 19.89
CA ASP A 12 29.27 -0.04 18.49
C ASP A 12 28.41 -1.30 18.31
N PHE A 13 27.10 -1.14 18.48
CA PHE A 13 26.12 -2.22 18.31
C PHE A 13 26.07 -2.80 16.90
N GLU A 14 26.64 -2.16 15.88
CA GLU A 14 26.70 -2.77 14.54
C GLU A 14 27.63 -3.99 14.52
N THR A 15 28.67 -3.98 15.37
CA THR A 15 29.69 -5.03 15.47
C THR A 15 29.39 -6.08 16.56
N VAL A 16 28.41 -5.82 17.42
CA VAL A 16 28.07 -6.69 18.55
C VAL A 16 26.91 -7.62 18.18
N ASP A 17 27.23 -8.89 17.96
CA ASP A 17 26.22 -9.95 17.74
C ASP A 17 26.19 -10.98 18.89
N ASP A 18 27.09 -10.87 19.87
CA ASP A 18 27.18 -11.78 21.00
C ASP A 18 26.07 -11.51 22.03
N SER A 19 25.23 -12.51 22.26
CA SER A 19 24.10 -12.41 23.19
C SER A 19 24.48 -12.16 24.64
N GLU A 20 25.67 -12.61 25.08
CA GLU A 20 26.16 -12.40 26.45
C GLU A 20 26.60 -10.95 26.63
N VAL A 21 27.28 -10.37 25.63
CA VAL A 21 27.64 -8.95 25.63
C VAL A 21 26.37 -8.10 25.68
N LEU A 22 25.37 -8.40 24.85
CA LEU A 22 24.09 -7.69 24.89
C LEU A 22 23.40 -7.84 26.26
N HIS A 23 23.48 -9.02 26.89
CA HIS A 23 22.92 -9.23 28.23
C HIS A 23 23.62 -8.37 29.29
N ASN A 24 24.95 -8.26 29.24
CA ASN A 24 25.71 -7.40 30.14
C ASN A 24 25.29 -5.93 29.98
N VAL A 25 25.09 -5.46 28.75
CA VAL A 25 24.56 -4.10 28.51
C VAL A 25 23.18 -3.92 29.16
N TYR A 26 22.27 -4.89 29.05
CA TYR A 26 20.96 -4.82 29.72
C TYR A 26 21.07 -4.76 31.24
N ASN A 27 22.07 -5.43 31.83
CA ASN A 27 22.31 -5.38 33.27
C ASN A 27 22.86 -4.01 33.70
N GLU A 28 23.74 -3.39 32.91
CA GLU A 28 24.28 -2.05 33.19
C GLU A 28 23.23 -0.94 33.11
N ILE A 29 22.21 -1.09 32.25
CA ILE A 29 21.13 -0.09 32.11
C ILE A 29 19.94 -0.33 33.04
N ASP A 30 19.99 -1.37 33.88
CA ASP A 30 18.88 -1.74 34.75
C ASP A 30 18.50 -0.60 35.70
N GLY A 31 17.21 -0.25 35.74
CA GLY A 31 16.69 0.88 36.52
C GLY A 31 16.94 2.26 35.90
N HIS A 32 17.60 2.32 34.73
CA HIS A 32 17.90 3.55 34.00
C HIS A 32 17.29 3.59 32.59
N GLU A 33 16.46 2.60 32.23
CA GLU A 33 15.89 2.42 30.90
C GLU A 33 15.14 3.67 30.44
N ARG A 34 14.27 4.22 31.30
CA ARG A 34 13.47 5.41 31.00
C ARG A 34 14.34 6.61 30.64
N GLU A 35 15.38 6.89 31.42
CA GLU A 35 16.24 8.05 31.17
C GLU A 35 17.01 7.87 29.85
N LEU A 36 17.55 6.69 29.61
CA LEU A 36 18.33 6.40 28.41
C LEU A 36 17.48 6.44 27.13
N MET A 37 16.23 5.98 27.20
CA MET A 37 15.27 6.05 26.08
C MET A 37 14.82 7.47 25.77
N LEU A 38 14.73 8.34 26.78
CA LEU A 38 14.30 9.73 26.63
C LEU A 38 15.46 10.71 26.36
N SER A 39 16.69 10.19 26.26
CA SER A 39 17.90 10.98 26.01
C SER A 39 18.25 10.96 24.54
N THR A 40 18.41 12.15 23.93
CA THR A 40 18.83 12.30 22.54
C THR A 40 20.22 11.72 22.27
N GLU A 41 21.05 11.57 23.30
CA GLU A 41 22.41 11.05 23.18
C GLU A 41 22.48 9.53 23.13
N THR A 42 21.46 8.83 23.65
CA THR A 42 21.50 7.38 23.88
C THR A 42 20.34 6.64 23.22
N ALA A 43 19.24 7.33 22.86
CA ALA A 43 18.07 6.68 22.28
C ALA A 43 18.41 5.85 21.03
N TYR A 44 19.29 6.33 20.16
CA TYR A 44 19.71 5.58 18.98
C TYR A 44 20.42 4.27 19.33
N GLN A 45 21.32 4.31 20.31
CA GLN A 45 22.05 3.14 20.81
C GLN A 45 21.10 2.14 21.45
N ILE A 46 20.10 2.60 22.20
CA ILE A 46 19.04 1.73 22.74
C ILE A 46 18.24 1.07 21.61
N GLU A 47 17.88 1.81 20.56
CA GLU A 47 17.22 1.21 19.39
C GLU A 47 18.09 0.14 18.72
N SER A 48 19.39 0.37 18.56
CA SER A 48 20.32 -0.61 17.99
C SER A 48 20.48 -1.85 18.87
N LEU A 49 20.62 -1.65 20.20
CA LEU A 49 20.59 -2.74 21.18
C LEU A 49 19.35 -3.61 21.00
N ILE A 50 18.15 -3.00 20.94
CA ILE A 50 16.88 -3.74 20.76
C ILE A 50 16.87 -4.55 19.47
N ARG A 51 17.34 -3.98 18.34
CA ARG A 51 17.33 -4.67 17.03
C ARG A 51 18.26 -5.89 17.00
N LYS A 52 19.35 -5.89 17.78
CA LYS A 52 20.32 -6.99 17.87
C LYS A 52 19.94 -8.04 18.92
N SER A 53 19.06 -7.67 19.84
CA SER A 53 18.67 -8.51 20.98
C SER A 53 17.79 -9.69 20.58
N ASN A 54 17.85 -10.77 21.35
CA ASN A 54 16.90 -11.87 21.22
C ASN A 54 15.54 -11.55 21.89
N SER A 55 14.52 -12.36 21.62
CA SER A 55 13.16 -12.14 22.12
C SER A 55 13.06 -12.09 23.64
N LYS A 56 13.84 -12.91 24.37
CA LYS A 56 13.85 -12.91 25.83
C LYS A 56 14.36 -11.59 26.39
N GLN A 57 15.45 -11.06 25.84
CA GLN A 57 16.03 -9.78 26.22
C GLN A 57 15.06 -8.63 25.96
N VAL A 58 14.48 -8.57 24.76
CA VAL A 58 13.54 -7.49 24.39
C VAL A 58 12.29 -7.52 25.26
N LEU A 59 11.72 -8.69 25.54
CA LEU A 59 10.57 -8.83 26.43
C LEU A 59 10.91 -8.46 27.88
N ALA A 60 12.07 -8.87 28.38
CA ALA A 60 12.51 -8.53 29.73
C ALA A 60 12.70 -7.02 29.88
N PHE A 61 13.31 -6.37 28.89
CA PHE A 61 13.44 -4.91 28.83
C PHE A 61 12.07 -4.24 28.80
N PHE A 62 11.16 -4.67 27.90
CA PHE A 62 9.83 -4.08 27.77
C PHE A 62 9.02 -4.12 29.08
N LYS A 63 9.14 -5.21 29.85
CA LYS A 63 8.43 -5.36 31.14
C LYS A 63 8.84 -4.34 32.21
N LYS A 64 10.01 -3.72 32.07
CA LYS A 64 10.50 -2.67 33.00
C LYS A 64 10.02 -1.27 32.62
N LEU A 65 9.38 -1.12 31.47
CA LEU A 65 9.00 0.18 30.92
C LEU A 65 7.61 0.63 31.40
N ASP A 66 7.49 1.90 31.75
CA ASP A 66 6.20 2.57 31.83
C ASP A 66 5.74 2.95 30.42
N VAL A 67 5.07 2.00 29.76
CA VAL A 67 4.63 2.13 28.36
C VAL A 67 3.66 3.30 28.18
N GLU A 68 2.76 3.55 29.14
CA GLU A 68 1.77 4.62 29.06
C GLU A 68 2.43 6.00 29.07
N GLU A 69 3.41 6.19 29.95
CA GLU A 69 4.15 7.44 30.01
C GLU A 69 5.00 7.62 28.73
N LEU A 70 5.78 6.59 28.38
CA LEU A 70 6.74 6.63 27.29
C LEU A 70 6.10 6.82 25.93
N MET A 71 4.94 6.20 25.67
CA MET A 71 4.23 6.35 24.39
C MET A 71 3.77 7.78 24.12
N SER A 72 3.67 8.61 25.16
CA SER A 72 3.29 10.03 25.03
C SER A 72 4.50 10.92 24.74
N LYS A 73 5.72 10.41 24.84
CA LYS A 73 6.98 11.14 24.60
C LYS A 73 7.52 10.80 23.21
N LYS A 74 7.97 11.81 22.46
CA LYS A 74 8.49 11.63 21.09
C LYS A 74 9.61 10.58 20.97
N LEU A 75 10.60 10.63 21.86
CA LEU A 75 11.70 9.65 21.87
C LEU A 75 11.23 8.30 22.45
N GLY A 76 10.41 8.33 23.49
CA GLY A 76 9.85 7.12 24.10
C GLY A 76 9.02 6.29 23.11
N SER A 77 8.08 6.93 22.40
CA SER A 77 7.29 6.28 21.36
C SER A 77 8.16 5.74 20.23
N ARG A 78 9.16 6.50 19.78
CA ARG A 78 10.08 6.04 18.74
C ARG A 78 10.79 4.74 19.14
N VAL A 79 11.33 4.66 20.35
CA VAL A 79 11.99 3.44 20.83
C VAL A 79 10.99 2.29 21.02
N LEU A 80 9.79 2.57 21.54
CA LEU A 80 8.72 1.58 21.63
C LEU A 80 8.34 1.03 20.24
N GLU A 81 8.28 1.86 19.20
CA GLU A 81 8.04 1.40 17.83
C GLU A 81 9.10 0.37 17.38
N VAL A 82 10.36 0.57 17.75
CA VAL A 82 11.46 -0.37 17.45
C VAL A 82 11.29 -1.69 18.19
N ILE A 83 10.83 -1.67 19.44
CA ILE A 83 10.49 -2.89 20.18
C ILE A 83 9.39 -3.66 19.45
N TYR A 84 8.30 -2.99 19.07
CA TYR A 84 7.19 -3.63 18.37
C TYR A 84 7.60 -4.18 17.00
N ASP A 85 8.44 -3.47 16.24
CA ASP A 85 8.94 -3.93 14.95
C ASP A 85 9.86 -5.15 15.11
N ALA A 86 10.76 -5.14 16.10
CA ALA A 86 11.64 -6.27 16.40
C ALA A 86 10.81 -7.52 16.78
N ILE A 87 9.82 -7.37 17.66
CA ILE A 87 8.94 -8.47 18.04
C ILE A 87 8.09 -8.95 16.85
N PHE A 88 7.56 -8.04 16.03
CA PHE A 88 6.82 -8.41 14.82
C PHE A 88 7.68 -9.30 13.92
N ASP A 89 8.94 -8.92 13.68
CA ASP A 89 9.86 -9.69 12.84
C ASP A 89 10.22 -11.03 13.48
N MET A 90 10.45 -11.09 14.79
CA MET A 90 10.68 -12.35 15.50
C MET A 90 9.50 -13.32 15.37
N ILE A 91 8.26 -12.83 15.48
CA ILE A 91 7.06 -13.66 15.38
C ILE A 91 6.79 -14.08 13.92
N TYR A 92 6.68 -13.12 13.01
CA TYR A 92 6.12 -13.39 11.68
C TYR A 92 7.17 -13.76 10.64
N ILE A 93 8.41 -13.33 10.81
CA ILE A 93 9.51 -13.65 9.89
C ILE A 93 10.32 -14.82 10.45
N GLN A 94 10.71 -14.74 11.73
CA GLN A 94 11.57 -15.75 12.36
C GLN A 94 10.77 -16.89 13.01
N ARG A 95 9.43 -16.78 13.11
CA ARG A 95 8.53 -17.81 13.64
C ARG A 95 8.81 -18.20 15.09
N GLN A 96 9.22 -17.22 15.90
CA GLN A 96 9.40 -17.41 17.33
C GLN A 96 8.05 -17.38 18.06
N ASP A 97 7.94 -18.21 19.10
CA ASP A 97 6.81 -18.19 20.03
C ASP A 97 7.10 -17.15 21.14
N ILE A 98 6.29 -16.10 21.18
CA ILE A 98 6.49 -14.93 22.05
C ILE A 98 5.15 -14.62 22.73
N ASP A 99 5.19 -14.44 24.06
CA ASP A 99 4.03 -13.98 24.82
C ASP A 99 3.67 -12.54 24.45
N VAL A 100 2.74 -12.39 23.53
CA VAL A 100 2.28 -11.09 23.05
C VAL A 100 1.38 -10.35 24.02
N ASP A 101 0.81 -11.02 25.03
CA ASP A 101 -0.09 -10.36 25.98
C ASP A 101 0.68 -9.33 26.82
N THR A 102 1.94 -9.61 27.12
CA THR A 102 2.87 -8.68 27.77
C THR A 102 2.94 -7.34 27.00
N LEU A 103 2.96 -7.38 25.66
CA LEU A 103 3.03 -6.19 24.81
C LEU A 103 1.67 -5.51 24.64
N MET A 104 0.62 -6.31 24.50
CA MET A 104 -0.72 -5.82 24.15
C MET A 104 -1.39 -5.05 25.29
N ARG A 105 -1.40 -5.62 26.51
CA ARG A 105 -2.19 -5.10 27.64
C ARG A 105 -1.91 -3.63 27.97
N PRO A 106 -0.65 -3.16 28.06
CA PRO A 106 -0.37 -1.76 28.39
C PRO A 106 -1.01 -0.76 27.41
N VAL A 107 -1.01 -1.11 26.11
CA VAL A 107 -1.57 -0.24 25.06
C VAL A 107 -3.10 -0.38 24.98
N GLU A 108 -3.64 -1.58 25.21
CA GLU A 108 -5.09 -1.80 25.27
C GLU A 108 -5.75 -0.96 26.37
N ASN A 109 -5.13 -0.90 27.55
CA ASN A 109 -5.64 -0.15 28.71
C ASN A 109 -5.80 1.35 28.44
N VAL A 110 -4.96 1.90 27.56
CA VAL A 110 -4.89 3.34 27.27
C VAL A 110 -5.34 3.66 25.84
N LEU A 111 -5.89 2.68 25.12
CA LEU A 111 -6.25 2.81 23.70
C LEU A 111 -7.15 4.03 23.47
N LYS A 112 -8.21 4.19 24.27
CA LYS A 112 -9.18 5.29 24.11
C LYS A 112 -8.55 6.65 24.40
N THR A 113 -7.75 6.77 25.46
CA THR A 113 -7.16 8.05 25.88
C THR A 113 -6.00 8.48 24.98
N LYS A 114 -5.30 7.52 24.35
CA LYS A 114 -4.13 7.78 23.49
C LYS A 114 -4.42 7.75 21.98
N PHE A 115 -5.65 7.44 21.55
CA PHE A 115 -6.00 7.39 20.13
C PHE A 115 -5.87 8.74 19.39
N SER A 116 -5.86 9.85 20.12
CA SER A 116 -5.63 11.21 19.59
C SER A 116 -4.31 11.82 20.08
N ASP A 117 -3.43 11.02 20.67
CA ASP A 117 -2.08 11.42 21.06
C ASP A 117 -1.13 11.30 19.86
N THR A 118 -0.41 12.38 19.54
CA THR A 118 0.50 12.43 18.38
C THR A 118 1.57 11.34 18.44
N ASN A 119 2.07 11.00 19.62
CA ASN A 119 3.10 9.96 19.77
C ASN A 119 2.45 8.59 20.03
N GLY A 120 1.40 8.54 20.84
CA GLY A 120 0.72 7.30 21.25
C GLY A 120 0.04 6.58 20.08
N THR A 121 -0.46 7.33 19.09
CA THR A 121 -1.02 6.78 17.85
C THR A 121 -0.04 5.87 17.11
N HIS A 122 1.26 6.18 17.11
CA HIS A 122 2.27 5.33 16.48
C HIS A 122 2.31 3.94 17.12
N ILE A 123 2.28 3.87 18.45
CA ILE A 123 2.29 2.60 19.18
C ILE A 123 1.00 1.82 18.95
N ILE A 124 -0.15 2.51 18.94
CA ILE A 124 -1.44 1.89 18.63
C ILE A 124 -1.43 1.29 17.21
N ARG A 125 -0.86 1.98 16.22
CA ARG A 125 -0.69 1.45 14.86
C ARG A 125 0.18 0.19 14.86
N LYS A 126 1.24 0.14 15.66
CA LYS A 126 2.11 -1.04 15.80
C LYS A 126 1.39 -2.20 16.48
N LEU A 127 0.61 -1.94 17.52
CA LEU A 127 -0.26 -2.93 18.17
C LEU A 127 -1.22 -3.56 17.15
N PHE A 128 -1.92 -2.75 16.34
CA PHE A 128 -2.84 -3.27 15.32
C PHE A 128 -2.14 -4.16 14.30
N GLN A 129 -0.96 -3.76 13.84
CA GLN A 129 -0.15 -4.56 12.92
C GLN A 129 0.28 -5.89 13.55
N LEU A 130 0.78 -5.84 14.80
CA LEU A 130 1.21 -7.00 15.58
C LEU A 130 0.08 -8.03 15.74
N VAL A 131 -1.09 -7.62 16.22
CA VAL A 131 -2.19 -8.57 16.49
C VAL A 131 -2.84 -9.08 15.21
N SER A 132 -2.91 -8.26 14.15
CA SER A 132 -3.52 -8.67 12.88
C SER A 132 -2.60 -9.47 11.97
N GLY A 133 -1.29 -9.50 12.26
CA GLY A 133 -0.29 -10.08 11.37
C GLY A 133 -0.20 -9.36 10.04
N LYS A 134 -0.43 -8.04 10.02
CA LYS A 134 -0.34 -7.24 8.80
C LYS A 134 0.69 -6.14 8.98
N ARG A 135 1.73 -6.14 8.16
CA ARG A 135 2.69 -5.03 8.08
C ARG A 135 2.24 -4.04 7.01
N ILE A 136 2.08 -2.78 7.40
CA ILE A 136 1.58 -1.72 6.53
C ILE A 136 2.70 -0.72 6.27
N LEU A 137 3.15 -0.65 5.02
CA LEU A 137 4.22 0.24 4.56
C LEU A 137 3.66 1.16 3.47
N GLY A 138 3.19 2.34 3.89
CA GLY A 138 2.39 3.22 3.05
C GLY A 138 1.09 2.52 2.62
N ASP A 139 0.85 2.45 1.31
CA ASP A 139 -0.33 1.77 0.74
C ASP A 139 -0.15 0.24 0.57
N LYS A 140 1.01 -0.31 0.91
CA LYS A 140 1.29 -1.75 0.77
C LYS A 140 0.98 -2.50 2.06
N VAL A 141 0.16 -3.54 1.95
CA VAL A 141 -0.17 -4.45 3.06
C VAL A 141 0.49 -5.80 2.82
N GLN A 142 1.46 -6.14 3.65
CA GLN A 142 2.02 -7.49 3.72
C GLN A 142 1.26 -8.27 4.80
N SER A 143 0.64 -9.38 4.41
CA SER A 143 -0.20 -10.18 5.31
C SER A 143 0.49 -11.49 5.70
N PHE A 144 0.40 -11.82 6.98
CA PHE A 144 0.83 -13.06 7.61
C PHE A 144 -0.39 -13.69 8.31
N ALA A 145 -0.28 -14.97 8.68
CA ALA A 145 -1.31 -15.60 9.50
C ALA A 145 -1.26 -15.00 10.91
N SER A 146 -2.34 -14.34 11.36
CA SER A 146 -2.41 -13.73 12.69
C SER A 146 -2.17 -14.79 13.78
N ILE A 147 -1.35 -14.44 14.77
CA ILE A 147 -1.14 -15.25 15.98
C ILE A 147 -2.31 -15.17 16.97
N ARG A 148 -3.20 -14.19 16.80
CA ARG A 148 -4.40 -13.96 17.63
C ARG A 148 -5.61 -13.69 16.73
N PRO A 149 -6.09 -14.69 15.96
CA PRO A 149 -7.26 -14.52 15.10
C PRO A 149 -8.46 -14.04 15.93
N GLY A 150 -9.19 -13.04 15.42
CA GLY A 150 -10.36 -12.49 16.13
C GLY A 150 -10.03 -11.42 17.18
N HIS A 151 -8.76 -11.09 17.43
CA HIS A 151 -8.41 -10.13 18.48
C HIS A 151 -8.54 -8.67 18.02
N ILE A 152 -8.22 -8.36 16.77
CA ILE A 152 -8.36 -6.98 16.23
C ILE A 152 -9.84 -6.52 16.22
N GLU A 153 -10.76 -7.47 16.09
CA GLU A 153 -12.20 -7.31 16.16
C GLU A 153 -12.66 -6.72 17.51
N LYS A 154 -11.98 -7.07 18.62
CA LYS A 154 -12.36 -6.65 19.97
C LYS A 154 -12.32 -5.13 20.16
N TYR A 155 -11.46 -4.44 19.40
CA TYR A 155 -11.36 -2.99 19.47
C TYR A 155 -12.51 -2.27 18.75
N LYS A 156 -13.35 -2.98 18.00
CA LYS A 156 -14.36 -2.37 17.12
C LYS A 156 -15.25 -1.37 17.87
N GLU A 157 -15.79 -1.73 19.03
CA GLU A 157 -16.70 -0.87 19.79
C GLU A 157 -16.00 0.40 20.27
N ALA A 158 -14.81 0.26 20.88
CA ALA A 158 -14.01 1.39 21.29
C ALA A 158 -13.66 2.32 20.12
N ILE A 159 -13.32 1.78 18.95
CA ILE A 159 -13.04 2.58 17.75
C ILE A 159 -14.30 3.29 17.25
N VAL A 160 -15.45 2.64 17.23
CA VAL A 160 -16.73 3.28 16.85
C VAL A 160 -17.03 4.48 17.76
N GLU A 161 -16.84 4.34 19.07
CA GLU A 161 -17.04 5.43 20.04
C GLU A 161 -16.08 6.60 19.83
N LEU A 162 -14.85 6.33 19.40
CA LEU A 162 -13.84 7.36 19.17
C LEU A 162 -14.08 8.16 17.88
N ILE A 163 -14.66 7.54 16.85
CA ILE A 163 -14.84 8.14 15.53
C ILE A 163 -15.42 9.56 15.61
N PRO A 164 -16.55 9.85 16.27
CA PRO A 164 -17.13 11.20 16.28
C PRO A 164 -16.19 12.30 16.79
N SER A 165 -15.24 11.96 17.66
CA SER A 165 -14.31 12.91 18.30
C SER A 165 -12.99 13.13 17.55
N LEU A 166 -12.75 12.42 16.45
CA LEU A 166 -11.47 12.53 15.73
C LEU A 166 -11.34 13.90 15.06
N SER A 167 -10.24 14.60 15.34
CA SER A 167 -9.96 15.91 14.75
C SER A 167 -8.52 16.07 14.24
N LYS A 168 -7.61 15.19 14.66
CA LYS A 168 -6.18 15.26 14.31
C LYS A 168 -5.83 14.30 13.18
N GLU A 169 -4.93 14.71 12.30
CA GLU A 169 -4.42 13.91 11.17
C GLU A 169 -3.91 12.53 11.63
N ASP A 170 -3.11 12.49 12.71
CA ASP A 170 -2.58 11.23 13.23
C ASP A 170 -3.65 10.23 13.68
N ALA A 171 -4.79 10.74 14.17
CA ALA A 171 -5.89 9.90 14.59
C ALA A 171 -6.60 9.30 13.35
N PHE A 172 -6.74 10.07 12.27
CA PHE A 172 -7.24 9.57 10.98
C PHE A 172 -6.32 8.53 10.35
N VAL A 173 -5.00 8.74 10.39
CA VAL A 173 -4.01 7.75 9.93
C VAL A 173 -4.12 6.47 10.76
N THR A 174 -4.30 6.58 12.08
CA THR A 174 -4.48 5.42 12.97
C THR A 174 -5.76 4.66 12.66
N LEU A 175 -6.87 5.37 12.43
CA LEU A 175 -8.12 4.78 11.97
C LEU A 175 -7.94 4.08 10.62
N LEU A 176 -7.20 4.68 9.69
CA LEU A 176 -6.91 4.08 8.40
C LEU A 176 -6.10 2.77 8.56
N ILE A 177 -5.06 2.75 9.39
CA ILE A 177 -4.31 1.54 9.73
C ILE A 177 -5.24 0.46 10.29
N TYR A 178 -6.12 0.82 11.24
CA TYR A 178 -7.11 -0.11 11.77
C TYR A 178 -8.01 -0.70 10.66
N THR A 179 -8.46 0.13 9.70
CA THR A 179 -9.27 -0.36 8.57
C THR A 179 -8.51 -1.27 7.61
N TYR A 180 -7.18 -1.12 7.44
CA TYR A 180 -6.37 -2.10 6.70
C TYR A 180 -6.19 -3.41 7.47
N CYS A 181 -6.08 -3.32 8.81
CA CYS A 181 -5.98 -4.46 9.71
C CYS A 181 -7.27 -5.30 9.78
N TYR A 182 -8.44 -4.67 9.92
CA TYR A 182 -9.70 -5.37 10.15
C TYR A 182 -10.71 -5.31 8.98
N ARG A 183 -10.61 -4.32 8.08
CA ARG A 183 -11.50 -4.14 6.90
C ARG A 183 -13.01 -4.10 7.22
N SER A 184 -13.37 -3.57 8.40
CA SER A 184 -14.76 -3.47 8.82
C SER A 184 -15.54 -2.41 8.04
N LYS A 185 -16.57 -2.84 7.32
CA LYS A 185 -17.51 -1.96 6.60
C LYS A 185 -18.28 -1.04 7.54
N THR A 186 -18.56 -1.47 8.78
CA THR A 186 -19.23 -0.65 9.79
C THR A 186 -18.37 0.54 10.18
N ILE A 187 -17.10 0.31 10.48
CA ILE A 187 -16.14 1.37 10.86
C ILE A 187 -16.00 2.40 9.73
N ILE A 188 -15.86 1.93 8.50
CA ILE A 188 -15.77 2.79 7.30
C ILE A 188 -17.05 3.61 7.13
N HIS A 189 -18.22 3.02 7.39
CA HIS A 189 -19.48 3.74 7.30
C HIS A 189 -19.62 4.81 8.39
N GLU A 190 -19.26 4.51 9.65
CA GLU A 190 -19.27 5.50 10.73
C GLU A 190 -18.27 6.63 10.48
N ALA A 191 -17.07 6.32 9.99
CA ALA A 191 -16.09 7.34 9.61
C ALA A 191 -16.63 8.30 8.55
N ALA A 192 -17.29 7.77 7.51
CA ALA A 192 -17.95 8.60 6.51
C ALA A 192 -19.14 9.39 7.10
N LYS A 193 -19.93 8.78 7.99
CA LYS A 193 -21.08 9.44 8.59
C LYS A 193 -20.68 10.70 9.38
N HIS A 194 -19.61 10.61 10.16
CA HIS A 194 -19.18 11.68 11.05
C HIS A 194 -18.26 12.71 10.41
N HIS A 195 -17.39 12.30 9.48
CA HIS A 195 -16.32 13.17 8.96
C HIS A 195 -16.45 13.55 7.50
N PHE A 196 -17.36 12.92 6.75
CA PHE A 196 -17.49 13.25 5.33
C PHE A 196 -18.33 14.50 5.13
N THR A 197 -17.69 15.55 4.60
CA THR A 197 -18.37 16.70 4.01
C THR A 197 -17.70 17.04 2.66
N PRO A 198 -18.44 17.58 1.68
CA PRO A 198 -17.85 18.01 0.42
C PRO A 198 -16.73 19.04 0.61
N GLU A 199 -16.88 19.96 1.56
CA GLU A 199 -15.87 20.98 1.88
C GLU A 199 -14.67 20.36 2.60
N GLY A 200 -14.91 19.36 3.45
CA GLY A 200 -13.88 18.67 4.20
C GLY A 200 -12.90 17.94 3.30
N VAL A 201 -13.36 17.29 2.22
CA VAL A 201 -12.48 16.61 1.26
C VAL A 201 -11.66 17.55 0.37
N CYS A 202 -11.85 18.87 0.47
CA CYS A 202 -10.97 19.88 -0.11
C CYS A 202 -9.79 20.24 0.81
N ASN A 203 -9.71 19.68 2.03
CA ASN A 203 -8.53 19.77 2.88
C ASN A 203 -7.52 18.64 2.55
N PRO A 204 -6.18 18.86 2.60
CA PRO A 204 -5.19 17.83 2.26
C PRO A 204 -5.33 16.53 3.05
N SER A 205 -5.45 16.61 4.38
CA SER A 205 -5.46 15.45 5.27
C SER A 205 -6.74 14.64 5.10
N MET A 206 -7.88 15.32 4.98
CA MET A 206 -9.18 14.68 4.76
C MET A 206 -9.35 14.14 3.34
N SER A 207 -8.80 14.82 2.33
CA SER A 207 -8.75 14.31 0.95
C SER A 207 -7.94 13.01 0.90
N TYR A 208 -6.75 12.98 1.49
CA TYR A 208 -5.92 11.78 1.58
C TYR A 208 -6.66 10.66 2.30
N PHE A 209 -7.25 10.94 3.47
CA PHE A 209 -8.00 9.95 4.24
C PHE A 209 -9.16 9.38 3.41
N PHE A 210 -10.00 10.23 2.81
CA PHE A 210 -11.15 9.76 2.05
C PHE A 210 -10.80 9.11 0.71
N GLU A 211 -9.69 9.50 0.06
CA GLU A 211 -9.14 8.78 -1.10
C GLU A 211 -8.84 7.31 -0.75
N LYS A 212 -8.33 7.03 0.46
CA LYS A 212 -8.10 5.66 0.90
C LYS A 212 -9.38 4.97 1.37
N ILE A 213 -10.25 5.68 2.10
CA ILE A 213 -11.50 5.11 2.62
C ILE A 213 -12.44 4.65 1.51
N VAL A 214 -12.56 5.38 0.40
CA VAL A 214 -13.47 4.98 -0.69
C VAL A 214 -13.08 3.66 -1.36
N LYS A 215 -11.78 3.31 -1.36
CA LYS A 215 -11.27 2.02 -1.85
C LYS A 215 -11.74 0.84 -0.99
N LEU A 216 -11.94 1.08 0.31
CA LEU A 216 -12.41 0.08 1.28
C LEU A 216 -13.94 0.11 1.47
N ALA A 217 -14.59 1.20 1.06
CA ALA A 217 -16.00 1.43 1.28
C ALA A 217 -16.89 0.36 0.64
N GLY A 218 -17.94 -0.06 1.34
CA GLY A 218 -19.01 -0.87 0.77
C GLY A 218 -20.03 -0.03 -0.02
N LYS A 219 -20.95 -0.71 -0.72
CA LYS A 219 -22.02 -0.07 -1.51
C LYS A 219 -22.85 0.93 -0.70
N LYS A 220 -23.18 0.61 0.56
CA LYS A 220 -23.93 1.49 1.48
C LYS A 220 -23.19 2.82 1.70
N THR A 221 -21.91 2.76 2.05
CA THR A 221 -21.08 3.95 2.30
C THR A 221 -20.87 4.77 1.03
N ARG A 222 -20.62 4.11 -0.12
CA ARG A 222 -20.49 4.83 -1.40
C ARG A 222 -21.76 5.58 -1.77
N ARG A 223 -22.95 4.98 -1.59
CA ARG A 223 -24.23 5.68 -1.79
C ARG A 223 -24.39 6.88 -0.86
N TYR A 224 -24.06 6.73 0.42
CA TYR A 224 -24.11 7.84 1.38
C TYR A 224 -23.23 9.03 0.95
N ILE A 225 -22.03 8.75 0.45
CA ILE A 225 -21.09 9.75 -0.07
C ILE A 225 -21.65 10.38 -1.36
N PHE A 226 -22.14 9.55 -2.30
CA PHE A 226 -22.69 10.01 -3.58
C PHE A 226 -23.79 11.06 -3.38
N GLU A 227 -24.77 10.79 -2.51
CA GLU A 227 -25.88 11.72 -2.27
C GLU A 227 -25.44 13.09 -1.74
N ARG A 228 -24.24 13.21 -1.16
CA ARG A 228 -23.69 14.48 -0.64
C ARG A 228 -22.87 15.25 -1.66
N ILE A 229 -22.35 14.58 -2.68
CA ILE A 229 -21.44 15.21 -3.66
C ILE A 229 -22.00 15.28 -5.06
N LYS A 230 -23.15 14.65 -5.33
CA LYS A 230 -23.69 14.52 -6.70
C LYS A 230 -23.81 15.89 -7.41
N ASP A 231 -24.16 16.95 -6.68
CA ASP A 231 -24.31 18.31 -7.23
C ASP A 231 -23.00 19.12 -7.20
N LYS A 232 -21.91 18.56 -6.68
CA LYS A 232 -20.59 19.19 -6.50
C LYS A 232 -19.46 18.48 -7.24
N VAL A 233 -19.78 17.52 -8.12
CA VAL A 233 -18.76 16.70 -8.82
C VAL A 233 -17.75 17.57 -9.54
N MET A 234 -18.21 18.53 -10.36
CA MET A 234 -17.32 19.38 -11.14
C MET A 234 -16.46 20.31 -10.27
N GLU A 235 -17.04 20.86 -9.20
CA GLU A 235 -16.33 21.67 -8.20
C GLU A 235 -15.18 20.87 -7.57
N LEU A 236 -15.46 19.65 -7.10
CA LEU A 236 -14.46 18.76 -6.52
C LEU A 236 -13.38 18.35 -7.53
N CYS A 237 -13.74 18.17 -8.79
CA CYS A 237 -12.77 17.84 -9.85
C CYS A 237 -11.77 18.99 -10.10
N ARG A 238 -12.20 20.25 -9.94
CA ARG A 238 -11.37 21.45 -10.11
C ARG A 238 -10.59 21.83 -8.84
N ASP A 239 -11.04 21.39 -7.67
CA ASP A 239 -10.38 21.69 -6.41
C ASP A 239 -8.96 21.08 -6.32
N ARG A 240 -8.03 21.81 -5.70
CA ARG A 240 -6.62 21.43 -5.55
C ARG A 240 -6.42 20.09 -4.84
N TYR A 241 -7.25 19.77 -3.85
CA TYR A 241 -7.16 18.54 -3.06
C TYR A 241 -8.36 17.61 -3.30
N GLY A 242 -9.57 18.16 -3.50
CA GLY A 242 -10.79 17.41 -3.79
C GLY A 242 -10.65 16.49 -4.99
N ASN A 243 -9.83 16.87 -5.99
CA ASN A 243 -9.62 16.06 -7.20
C ASN A 243 -9.06 14.65 -6.90
N TYR A 244 -8.23 14.50 -5.86
CA TYR A 244 -7.67 13.19 -5.49
C TYR A 244 -8.76 12.24 -5.00
N PHE A 245 -9.60 12.72 -4.08
CA PHE A 245 -10.75 12.01 -3.55
C PHE A 245 -11.77 11.68 -4.66
N ILE A 246 -12.26 12.69 -5.38
CA ILE A 246 -13.37 12.51 -6.34
C ILE A 246 -12.96 11.57 -7.47
N GLY A 247 -11.73 11.67 -7.96
CA GLY A 247 -11.23 10.75 -8.97
C GLY A 247 -11.27 9.31 -8.48
N GLU A 248 -10.81 9.06 -7.25
CA GLU A 248 -10.86 7.70 -6.68
C GLU A 248 -12.30 7.23 -6.43
N PHE A 249 -13.17 8.14 -6.01
CA PHE A 249 -14.58 7.85 -5.80
C PHE A 249 -15.29 7.44 -7.11
N ILE A 250 -15.04 8.15 -8.21
CA ILE A 250 -15.53 7.80 -9.56
C ILE A 250 -15.12 6.38 -9.93
N LEU A 251 -13.84 6.03 -9.73
CA LEU A 251 -13.32 4.70 -10.04
C LEU A 251 -13.96 3.59 -9.18
N CYS A 252 -14.19 3.88 -7.89
CA CYS A 252 -14.76 2.92 -6.94
C CYS A 252 -16.30 2.83 -7.02
N HIS A 253 -16.96 3.85 -7.54
CA HIS A 253 -18.41 3.92 -7.72
C HIS A 253 -18.81 3.91 -9.21
N TYR A 254 -18.14 3.05 -9.98
CA TYR A 254 -18.32 2.95 -11.43
C TYR A 254 -19.75 2.65 -11.88
N GLU A 255 -20.62 2.14 -10.99
CA GLU A 255 -22.04 1.94 -11.33
C GLU A 255 -22.79 3.26 -11.62
N LYS A 256 -22.16 4.41 -11.32
CA LYS A 256 -22.63 5.76 -11.64
C LYS A 256 -21.72 6.47 -12.65
N ALA A 257 -20.93 5.74 -13.43
CA ALA A 257 -19.97 6.32 -14.36
C ALA A 257 -20.60 7.28 -15.39
N ASP A 258 -21.78 6.95 -15.93
CA ASP A 258 -22.49 7.83 -16.87
C ASP A 258 -22.92 9.15 -16.23
N TYR A 259 -23.39 9.10 -14.99
CA TYR A 259 -23.70 10.33 -14.23
C TYR A 259 -22.46 11.21 -14.09
N PHE A 260 -21.31 10.62 -13.74
CA PHE A 260 -20.07 11.39 -13.62
C PHE A 260 -19.59 11.93 -14.96
N PHE A 261 -19.80 11.19 -16.06
CA PHE A 261 -19.51 11.67 -17.40
C PHE A 261 -20.36 12.89 -17.76
N ASP A 262 -21.66 12.87 -17.49
CA ASP A 262 -22.56 14.00 -17.75
C ASP A 262 -22.27 15.19 -16.81
N ALA A 263 -21.91 14.93 -15.55
CA ALA A 263 -21.62 15.96 -14.56
C ALA A 263 -20.26 16.65 -14.76
N ILE A 264 -19.32 16.00 -15.44
CA ILE A 264 -18.01 16.58 -15.77
C ILE A 264 -18.12 17.21 -17.16
N ASN A 265 -18.24 18.53 -17.22
CA ASN A 265 -18.20 19.23 -18.51
C ASN A 265 -16.79 19.11 -19.12
N MET A 266 -16.63 18.19 -20.07
CA MET A 266 -15.35 17.89 -20.73
C MET A 266 -14.78 19.07 -21.53
N GLU A 267 -15.60 20.05 -21.92
CA GLU A 267 -15.16 21.24 -22.67
C GLU A 267 -14.51 22.27 -21.74
N GLU A 268 -15.03 22.41 -20.52
CA GLU A 268 -14.52 23.38 -19.54
C GLU A 268 -13.57 22.77 -18.51
N PHE A 269 -13.39 21.45 -18.51
CA PHE A 269 -12.51 20.78 -17.58
C PHE A 269 -11.08 20.84 -18.12
N ASP A 270 -10.26 21.72 -17.51
CA ASP A 270 -8.83 21.73 -17.75
C ASP A 270 -8.31 20.31 -17.55
N LYS A 271 -7.73 19.74 -18.63
CA LYS A 271 -7.60 18.31 -18.92
C LYS A 271 -6.79 17.54 -17.86
N ASN A 272 -7.29 17.46 -16.63
CA ASN A 272 -6.65 16.77 -15.52
C ASN A 272 -6.69 15.28 -15.85
N SER A 273 -5.58 14.84 -16.43
CA SER A 273 -5.42 13.51 -16.97
C SER A 273 -5.66 12.40 -15.95
N ASN A 274 -5.61 12.68 -14.65
CA ASN A 274 -5.95 11.71 -13.62
C ASN A 274 -7.45 11.48 -13.49
N ILE A 275 -8.27 12.55 -13.49
CA ILE A 275 -9.73 12.43 -13.41
C ILE A 275 -10.27 11.74 -14.66
N ILE A 276 -9.85 12.21 -15.85
CA ILE A 276 -10.29 11.63 -17.11
C ILE A 276 -9.91 10.16 -17.20
N MET A 277 -8.68 9.80 -16.84
CA MET A 277 -8.27 8.39 -16.78
C MET A 277 -9.15 7.54 -15.86
N LYS A 278 -9.45 8.04 -14.65
CA LYS A 278 -10.28 7.31 -13.68
C LYS A 278 -11.73 7.22 -14.15
N LEU A 279 -12.26 8.25 -14.81
CA LEU A 279 -13.58 8.25 -15.45
C LEU A 279 -13.63 7.24 -16.61
N THR A 280 -12.67 7.25 -17.53
CA THR A 280 -12.59 6.26 -18.62
C THR A 280 -12.56 4.85 -18.08
N HIS A 281 -11.75 4.59 -17.04
CA HIS A 281 -11.69 3.29 -16.39
C HIS A 281 -13.02 2.91 -15.71
N ALA A 282 -13.71 3.86 -15.09
CA ALA A 282 -15.05 3.63 -14.54
C ALA A 282 -16.07 3.30 -15.63
N LEU A 283 -16.08 4.03 -16.75
CA LEU A 283 -16.96 3.78 -17.89
C LEU A 283 -16.69 2.41 -18.52
N LEU A 284 -15.43 1.99 -18.63
CA LEU A 284 -15.03 0.64 -19.08
C LEU A 284 -15.63 -0.45 -18.19
N LYS A 285 -15.56 -0.28 -16.86
CA LYS A 285 -16.18 -1.22 -15.90
C LYS A 285 -17.70 -1.22 -15.98
N ALA A 286 -18.30 -0.05 -16.23
CA ALA A 286 -19.74 0.11 -16.43
C ALA A 286 -20.23 -0.38 -17.80
N ARG A 287 -19.31 -0.67 -18.73
CA ARG A 287 -19.59 -1.01 -20.13
C ARG A 287 -20.36 0.08 -20.89
N SER A 288 -20.09 1.35 -20.58
CA SER A 288 -20.70 2.50 -21.25
C SER A 288 -19.94 2.89 -22.52
N TYR A 289 -20.05 2.05 -23.55
CA TYR A 289 -19.24 2.16 -24.78
C TYR A 289 -19.47 3.47 -25.54
N SER A 290 -20.69 4.01 -25.54
CA SER A 290 -20.99 5.30 -26.18
C SER A 290 -20.25 6.46 -25.53
N ASN A 291 -20.16 6.49 -24.19
CA ASN A 291 -19.46 7.55 -23.47
C ASN A 291 -17.94 7.33 -23.50
N ILE A 292 -17.47 6.09 -23.51
CA ILE A 292 -16.05 5.77 -23.78
C ILE A 292 -15.64 6.36 -25.12
N ASP A 293 -16.42 6.11 -26.19
CA ASP A 293 -16.10 6.61 -27.53
C ASP A 293 -15.97 8.14 -27.58
N LYS A 294 -16.87 8.86 -26.90
CA LYS A 294 -16.77 10.32 -26.76
C LYS A 294 -15.46 10.74 -26.08
N VAL A 295 -15.12 10.15 -24.93
CA VAL A 295 -13.87 10.47 -24.21
C VAL A 295 -12.64 10.13 -25.04
N MET A 296 -12.63 8.98 -25.72
CA MET A 296 -11.50 8.54 -26.53
C MET A 296 -11.24 9.51 -27.68
N LYS A 297 -12.29 9.91 -28.39
CA LYS A 297 -12.20 10.87 -29.50
C LYS A 297 -11.80 12.28 -29.04
N SER A 298 -12.42 12.78 -27.97
CA SER A 298 -12.22 14.17 -27.53
C SER A 298 -10.94 14.40 -26.74
N PHE A 299 -10.39 13.36 -26.09
CA PHE A 299 -9.25 13.51 -25.19
C PHE A 299 -8.00 12.77 -25.66
N TYR A 300 -8.14 11.47 -25.97
CA TYR A 300 -6.98 10.61 -26.25
C TYR A 300 -6.54 10.62 -27.71
N MET A 301 -7.43 11.01 -28.63
CA MET A 301 -7.20 10.97 -30.08
C MET A 301 -7.25 12.35 -30.76
N GLU A 302 -7.37 13.43 -29.99
CA GLU A 302 -7.50 14.79 -30.54
C GLU A 302 -6.21 15.28 -31.24
N SER A 303 -5.03 14.87 -30.75
CA SER A 303 -3.74 15.39 -31.20
C SER A 303 -2.69 14.32 -31.54
N GLU A 304 -3.04 13.03 -31.43
CA GLU A 304 -2.08 11.93 -31.49
C GLU A 304 -2.61 10.78 -32.35
N ASP A 305 -1.70 10.11 -33.07
CA ASP A 305 -2.04 8.99 -33.97
C ASP A 305 -2.60 7.75 -33.23
N ASP A 306 -2.23 7.58 -31.95
CA ASP A 306 -2.69 6.45 -31.14
C ASP A 306 -2.78 6.76 -29.64
N VAL A 307 -3.68 6.06 -28.96
CA VAL A 307 -3.95 6.19 -27.51
C VAL A 307 -2.68 6.01 -26.67
N ILE A 308 -1.77 5.13 -27.10
CA ILE A 308 -0.55 4.85 -26.35
C ILE A 308 0.39 6.05 -26.42
N SER A 309 0.51 6.72 -27.58
CA SER A 309 1.25 7.98 -27.75
C SER A 309 0.89 8.99 -26.66
N HIS A 310 -0.42 9.22 -26.51
CA HIS A 310 -0.97 10.18 -25.56
C HIS A 310 -0.65 9.83 -24.10
N THR A 311 -0.40 8.54 -23.81
CA THR A 311 -0.08 8.05 -22.47
C THR A 311 1.42 8.03 -22.14
N PHE A 312 2.31 8.41 -23.06
CA PHE A 312 3.74 8.54 -22.76
C PHE A 312 4.05 9.78 -21.91
N GLY A 313 5.13 9.68 -21.13
CA GLY A 313 5.78 10.85 -20.52
C GLY A 313 6.97 11.25 -21.38
N GLY A 314 7.19 12.55 -21.56
CA GLY A 314 8.23 13.12 -22.43
C GLY A 314 9.69 12.78 -22.09
N VAL A 315 9.96 11.81 -21.22
CA VAL A 315 11.28 11.20 -21.06
C VAL A 315 11.32 9.99 -21.98
N GLU A 316 12.16 10.05 -23.02
CA GLU A 316 12.24 9.06 -24.10
C GLU A 316 12.09 7.61 -23.62
N GLY A 317 10.98 6.99 -24.04
CA GLY A 317 10.74 5.56 -23.88
C GLY A 317 10.04 5.14 -22.58
N ASN A 318 9.63 6.05 -21.69
CA ASN A 318 8.88 5.68 -20.48
C ASN A 318 7.40 6.06 -20.55
N PHE A 319 6.56 5.03 -20.44
CA PHE A 319 5.10 5.14 -20.33
C PHE A 319 4.68 5.60 -18.92
N LYS A 320 3.66 6.46 -18.82
CA LYS A 320 3.10 6.90 -17.53
C LYS A 320 2.33 5.75 -16.88
N GLN A 321 2.97 5.05 -15.94
CA GLN A 321 2.47 3.83 -15.28
C GLN A 321 1.03 3.91 -14.77
N LYS A 322 0.55 5.11 -14.39
CA LYS A 322 -0.82 5.35 -13.91
C LYS A 322 -1.91 4.88 -14.89
N TYR A 323 -1.67 4.91 -16.20
CA TYR A 323 -2.68 4.50 -17.18
C TYR A 323 -2.75 2.99 -17.40
N ALA A 324 -1.82 2.19 -16.84
CA ALA A 324 -1.70 0.77 -17.21
C ALA A 324 -2.99 0.00 -16.97
N PRO A 325 -3.67 0.15 -15.81
CA PRO A 325 -4.94 -0.53 -15.57
C PRO A 325 -6.00 -0.19 -16.62
N MET A 326 -6.12 1.08 -17.00
CA MET A 326 -7.11 1.54 -17.99
C MET A 326 -6.80 1.00 -19.40
N LEU A 327 -5.53 1.06 -19.82
CA LEU A 327 -5.09 0.53 -21.11
C LEU A 327 -5.29 -1.00 -21.20
N CYS A 328 -5.02 -1.74 -20.12
CA CYS A 328 -5.27 -3.17 -20.05
C CYS A 328 -6.77 -3.51 -20.26
N GLU A 329 -7.69 -2.69 -19.75
CA GLU A 329 -9.12 -2.89 -20.00
C GLU A 329 -9.51 -2.55 -21.44
N LEU A 330 -8.91 -1.52 -22.05
CA LEU A 330 -9.10 -1.23 -23.48
C LEU A 330 -8.60 -2.36 -24.39
N MET A 331 -7.45 -2.98 -24.07
CA MET A 331 -6.90 -4.11 -24.83
C MET A 331 -7.83 -5.34 -24.88
N LYS A 332 -8.74 -5.46 -23.91
CA LYS A 332 -9.73 -6.54 -23.82
C LYS A 332 -11.02 -6.27 -24.59
N LEU A 333 -11.21 -5.06 -25.12
CA LEU A 333 -12.34 -4.75 -25.99
C LEU A 333 -12.19 -5.41 -27.37
N PRO A 334 -13.29 -5.72 -28.09
CA PRO A 334 -13.21 -6.16 -29.48
C PRO A 334 -12.36 -5.22 -30.34
N ASN A 335 -11.74 -5.73 -31.40
CA ASN A 335 -10.78 -4.95 -32.20
C ASN A 335 -11.40 -3.69 -32.83
N GLU A 336 -12.70 -3.73 -33.11
CA GLU A 336 -13.48 -2.62 -33.65
C GLU A 336 -13.67 -1.49 -32.62
N CYS A 337 -13.52 -1.80 -31.32
CA CYS A 337 -13.80 -0.89 -30.20
C CYS A 337 -12.57 -0.68 -29.29
N ASN A 338 -11.40 -1.23 -29.62
CA ASN A 338 -10.19 -1.10 -28.80
C ASN A 338 -9.28 0.06 -29.23
N TYR A 339 -9.73 0.89 -30.18
CA TYR A 339 -9.04 2.09 -30.64
C TYR A 339 -7.61 1.79 -31.15
N GLY A 340 -7.39 0.60 -31.73
CA GLY A 340 -6.10 0.16 -32.25
C GLY A 340 -5.04 -0.06 -31.18
N ILE A 341 -5.39 -0.09 -29.89
CA ILE A 341 -4.44 -0.12 -28.77
C ILE A 341 -3.52 -1.34 -28.82
N ASN A 342 -4.03 -2.51 -29.22
CA ASN A 342 -3.25 -3.74 -29.33
C ASN A 342 -2.15 -3.63 -30.41
N ALA A 343 -2.49 -3.03 -31.55
CA ALA A 343 -1.54 -2.78 -32.63
C ALA A 343 -0.51 -1.72 -32.22
N ALA A 344 -0.96 -0.62 -31.60
CA ALA A 344 -0.08 0.41 -31.07
C ALA A 344 0.90 -0.14 -30.03
N PHE A 345 0.44 -1.02 -29.13
CA PHE A 345 1.28 -1.61 -28.09
C PHE A 345 2.39 -2.46 -28.71
N ARG A 346 2.05 -3.34 -29.65
CA ARG A 346 3.05 -4.16 -30.36
C ARG A 346 4.10 -3.31 -31.06
N ARG A 347 3.65 -2.27 -31.78
CA ARG A 347 4.52 -1.38 -32.54
C ARG A 347 5.50 -0.64 -31.61
N LYS A 348 4.99 -0.11 -30.49
CA LYS A 348 5.74 0.75 -29.58
C LYS A 348 6.42 0.04 -28.42
N PHE A 349 6.19 -1.26 -28.25
CA PHE A 349 6.76 -2.03 -27.15
C PHE A 349 8.28 -1.83 -27.06
N SER A 350 8.74 -1.47 -25.87
CA SER A 350 10.16 -1.36 -25.53
C SER A 350 10.50 -2.31 -24.40
N SER A 351 11.62 -3.03 -24.54
CA SER A 351 12.10 -3.96 -23.51
C SER A 351 12.42 -3.26 -22.18
N ARG A 352 12.67 -1.95 -22.20
CA ARG A 352 12.82 -1.13 -20.98
C ARG A 352 11.58 -1.18 -20.08
N TRP A 353 10.38 -1.33 -20.66
CA TRP A 353 9.13 -1.38 -19.90
C TRP A 353 9.06 -2.58 -18.96
N LEU A 354 9.74 -3.69 -19.30
CA LEU A 354 9.81 -4.89 -18.48
C LEU A 354 10.49 -4.66 -17.12
N ARG A 355 11.21 -3.54 -16.95
CA ARG A 355 11.82 -3.14 -15.68
C ARG A 355 10.84 -2.41 -14.75
N SER A 356 9.63 -2.13 -15.22
CA SER A 356 8.62 -1.37 -14.49
C SER A 356 7.38 -2.20 -14.23
N LYS A 357 6.72 -1.97 -13.08
CA LYS A 357 5.46 -2.63 -12.75
C LYS A 357 4.38 -2.38 -13.80
N GLY A 358 4.21 -1.13 -14.24
CA GLY A 358 3.24 -0.77 -15.27
C GLY A 358 3.53 -1.43 -16.63
N GLY A 359 4.79 -1.60 -17.02
CA GLY A 359 5.14 -2.28 -18.27
C GLY A 359 4.89 -3.79 -18.24
N ILE A 360 5.16 -4.44 -17.10
CA ILE A 360 4.79 -5.84 -16.86
C ILE A 360 3.27 -6.01 -16.89
N GLU A 361 2.54 -5.08 -16.28
CA GLU A 361 1.08 -5.06 -16.29
C GLU A 361 0.52 -4.91 -17.72
N LEU A 362 1.06 -3.99 -18.53
CA LEU A 362 0.67 -3.82 -19.93
C LEU A 362 0.99 -5.06 -20.79
N LEU A 363 2.16 -5.68 -20.61
CA LEU A 363 2.51 -6.91 -21.31
C LEU A 363 1.52 -8.02 -21.00
N ARG A 364 1.13 -8.15 -19.72
CA ARG A 364 0.09 -9.07 -19.31
C ARG A 364 -1.26 -8.71 -19.94
N GLY A 365 -1.66 -7.44 -19.89
CA GLY A 365 -2.89 -6.93 -20.48
C GLY A 365 -3.00 -7.22 -21.97
N TYR A 366 -1.91 -7.08 -22.71
CA TYR A 366 -1.86 -7.42 -24.14
C TYR A 366 -2.11 -8.90 -24.39
N TYR A 367 -1.48 -9.79 -23.63
CA TYR A 367 -1.72 -11.23 -23.77
C TYR A 367 -3.15 -11.64 -23.36
N GLU A 368 -3.74 -10.96 -22.36
CA GLU A 368 -5.14 -11.12 -21.95
C GLU A 368 -6.14 -10.49 -22.93
N GLY A 369 -5.69 -9.55 -23.77
CA GLY A 369 -6.52 -8.81 -24.71
C GLY A 369 -7.06 -9.62 -25.89
N THR A 370 -7.73 -8.95 -26.81
CA THR A 370 -8.45 -9.58 -27.94
C THR A 370 -7.64 -9.68 -29.24
N ASP A 371 -6.36 -9.29 -29.22
CA ASP A 371 -5.50 -9.40 -30.40
C ASP A 371 -5.41 -10.86 -30.90
N ASP A 372 -5.25 -11.02 -32.20
CA ASP A 372 -5.35 -12.35 -32.82
C ASP A 372 -4.15 -13.26 -32.44
N SER A 373 -4.38 -14.57 -32.47
CA SER A 373 -3.39 -15.57 -32.07
C SER A 373 -2.10 -15.51 -32.89
N ARG A 374 -2.16 -15.12 -34.17
CA ARG A 374 -0.98 -15.00 -35.03
C ARG A 374 -0.16 -13.78 -34.62
N SER A 375 -0.82 -12.65 -34.37
CA SER A 375 -0.22 -11.43 -33.85
C SER A 375 0.47 -11.66 -32.50
N LYS A 376 -0.20 -12.31 -31.54
CA LYS A 376 0.39 -12.66 -30.23
C LYS A 376 1.57 -13.61 -30.37
N LYS A 377 1.50 -14.61 -31.25
CA LYS A 377 2.62 -15.53 -31.53
C LYS A 377 3.83 -14.81 -32.10
N ASN A 378 3.62 -13.89 -33.05
CA ASN A 378 4.70 -13.10 -33.64
C ASN A 378 5.33 -12.16 -32.61
N PHE A 379 4.50 -11.49 -31.81
CA PHE A 379 4.98 -10.62 -30.72
C PHE A 379 5.75 -11.41 -29.66
N THR A 380 5.30 -12.61 -29.30
CA THR A 380 5.99 -13.50 -28.35
C THR A 380 7.44 -13.76 -28.78
N LYS A 381 7.69 -14.04 -30.08
CA LYS A 381 9.05 -14.25 -30.60
C LYS A 381 9.98 -13.06 -30.34
N ARG A 382 9.47 -11.84 -30.49
CA ARG A 382 10.23 -10.60 -30.20
C ARG A 382 10.50 -10.44 -28.70
N VAL A 383 9.53 -10.77 -27.85
CA VAL A 383 9.67 -10.64 -26.38
C VAL A 383 10.58 -11.73 -25.79
N GLU A 384 10.67 -12.90 -26.43
CA GLU A 384 11.54 -14.01 -25.99
C GLU A 384 13.01 -13.64 -25.82
N GLU A 385 13.51 -12.66 -26.58
CA GLU A 385 14.88 -12.14 -26.46
C GLU A 385 15.14 -11.51 -25.09
N HIS A 386 14.08 -11.10 -24.39
CA HIS A 386 14.13 -10.45 -23.08
C HIS A 386 13.62 -11.34 -21.95
N LEU A 387 13.49 -12.66 -22.18
CA LEU A 387 13.04 -13.63 -21.18
C LEU A 387 13.77 -13.55 -19.83
N PRO A 388 15.10 -13.29 -19.75
CA PRO A 388 15.79 -13.17 -18.46
C PRO A 388 15.21 -12.05 -17.56
N LEU A 389 14.71 -10.97 -18.15
CA LEU A 389 14.08 -9.87 -17.40
C LEU A 389 12.70 -10.28 -16.84
N ILE A 390 12.01 -11.18 -17.54
CA ILE A 390 10.67 -11.66 -17.17
C ILE A 390 10.78 -12.79 -16.14
N ALA A 391 11.64 -13.77 -16.38
CA ALA A 391 11.76 -14.98 -15.56
C ALA A 391 12.20 -14.72 -14.12
N ASN A 392 12.92 -13.62 -13.86
CA ASN A 392 13.37 -13.28 -12.51
C ASN A 392 12.30 -12.55 -11.66
N GLY A 393 11.15 -12.19 -12.24
CA GLY A 393 10.07 -11.49 -11.54
C GLY A 393 9.05 -12.45 -10.91
N ARG A 394 8.81 -12.34 -9.59
CA ARG A 394 7.81 -13.16 -8.87
C ARG A 394 6.39 -13.06 -9.46
N GLU A 395 6.05 -11.92 -10.07
CA GLU A 395 4.72 -11.64 -10.65
C GLU A 395 4.61 -12.05 -12.14
N CYS A 396 5.68 -12.56 -12.76
CA CYS A 396 5.75 -12.80 -14.20
C CYS A 396 5.34 -14.22 -14.64
N ASN A 397 4.98 -15.10 -13.69
CA ASN A 397 4.55 -16.47 -14.00
C ASN A 397 3.35 -16.53 -14.95
N ALA A 398 2.42 -15.59 -14.83
CA ALA A 398 1.27 -15.47 -15.73
C ALA A 398 1.74 -15.16 -17.17
N ILE A 399 2.69 -14.24 -17.33
CA ILE A 399 3.27 -13.88 -18.63
C ILE A 399 4.00 -15.06 -19.25
N LEU A 400 4.81 -15.79 -18.47
CA LEU A 400 5.50 -17.00 -18.97
C LEU A 400 4.50 -18.06 -19.45
N LYS A 401 3.36 -18.22 -18.76
CA LYS A 401 2.28 -19.11 -19.18
C LYS A 401 1.67 -18.64 -20.51
N PHE A 402 1.39 -17.35 -20.67
CA PHE A 402 0.91 -16.79 -21.95
C PHE A 402 1.92 -16.99 -23.08
N MET A 403 3.19 -16.67 -22.86
CA MET A 403 4.25 -16.88 -23.84
C MET A 403 4.31 -18.35 -24.28
N ARG A 404 4.23 -19.30 -23.32
CA ARG A 404 4.17 -20.75 -23.64
C ARG A 404 2.95 -21.09 -24.49
N MET A 405 1.75 -20.60 -24.14
CA MET A 405 0.53 -20.84 -24.91
C MET A 405 0.65 -20.32 -26.35
N HIS A 406 1.39 -19.23 -26.55
CA HIS A 406 1.66 -18.65 -27.86
C HIS A 406 2.97 -19.17 -28.50
N GLY A 407 3.47 -20.33 -28.06
CA GLY A 407 4.51 -21.09 -28.75
C GLY A 407 5.94 -20.90 -28.25
N SER A 408 6.14 -20.20 -27.12
CA SER A 408 7.48 -20.00 -26.55
C SER A 408 8.02 -21.26 -25.85
N GLN A 409 8.94 -21.95 -26.51
CA GLN A 409 9.68 -23.06 -25.90
C GLN A 409 10.64 -22.57 -24.81
N LYS A 410 11.20 -21.36 -24.95
CA LYS A 410 12.10 -20.76 -23.96
C LYS A 410 11.37 -20.46 -22.64
N ALA A 411 10.15 -19.92 -22.70
CA ALA A 411 9.32 -19.71 -21.51
C ALA A 411 8.98 -21.04 -20.82
N ALA A 412 8.64 -22.08 -21.58
CA ALA A 412 8.39 -23.42 -21.01
C ALA A 412 9.60 -23.98 -20.25
N LYS A 413 10.82 -23.77 -20.77
CA LYS A 413 12.07 -24.15 -20.08
C LYS A 413 12.32 -23.31 -18.82
N ALA A 414 12.08 -21.99 -18.87
CA ALA A 414 12.23 -21.10 -17.71
C ALA A 414 11.29 -21.50 -16.56
N MET A 415 10.00 -21.77 -16.86
CA MET A 415 9.03 -22.21 -15.84
C MET A 415 9.41 -23.55 -15.18
N LYS A 416 10.08 -24.46 -15.91
CA LYS A 416 10.58 -25.73 -15.34
C LYS A 416 11.75 -25.49 -14.38
N ARG A 417 12.64 -24.53 -14.68
CA ARG A 417 13.78 -24.18 -13.83
C ARG A 417 13.33 -23.57 -12.49
N ASP A 418 12.29 -22.72 -12.50
CA ASP A 418 11.78 -22.10 -11.28
C ASP A 418 11.00 -23.03 -10.36
N ASN A 419 10.49 -24.14 -10.90
CA ASN A 419 9.84 -25.20 -10.10
C ASN A 419 10.82 -26.26 -9.58
N SER A 420 12.13 -26.06 -9.73
CA SER A 420 13.13 -26.97 -9.19
C SER A 420 13.16 -26.94 -7.65
N PRO A 421 13.34 -28.09 -6.98
CA PRO A 421 13.36 -28.17 -5.51
C PRO A 421 14.38 -27.23 -4.86
N SER A 422 15.53 -27.01 -5.51
CA SER A 422 16.61 -26.15 -5.03
C SER A 422 16.23 -24.67 -4.90
N LYS A 423 15.38 -24.12 -5.78
CA LYS A 423 14.87 -22.74 -5.64
C LYS A 423 13.73 -22.60 -4.62
N ARG A 424 12.92 -23.66 -4.40
CA ARG A 424 11.87 -23.65 -3.35
C ARG A 424 12.47 -23.55 -1.95
N MET A 425 13.64 -24.15 -1.71
CA MET A 425 14.36 -24.00 -0.44
C MET A 425 14.95 -22.59 -0.27
N ALA A 426 15.48 -21.98 -1.34
CA ALA A 426 16.05 -20.62 -1.28
C ALA A 426 15.00 -19.49 -1.13
N LEU A 427 13.75 -19.71 -1.54
CA LEU A 427 12.65 -18.75 -1.37
C LEU A 427 11.95 -18.82 0.00
N ASN A 428 12.17 -19.91 0.75
CA ASN A 428 11.66 -20.12 2.10
C ASN A 428 12.72 -19.88 3.20
N GLY A 429 13.96 -19.52 2.83
CA GLY A 429 14.98 -19.08 3.76
C GLY A 429 14.78 -17.61 4.17
N PRO A 430 15.22 -17.21 5.38
CA PRO A 430 15.21 -15.80 5.78
C PRO A 430 16.07 -15.00 4.81
N ARG A 431 15.50 -13.95 4.21
CA ARG A 431 16.31 -12.97 3.49
C ARG A 431 16.85 -12.00 4.52
N ILE A 432 18.15 -12.09 4.78
CA ILE A 432 18.92 -11.04 5.45
C ILE A 432 18.82 -9.82 4.55
N PHE A 433 18.07 -8.81 4.99
CA PHE A 433 18.18 -7.47 4.42
C PHE A 433 19.42 -6.86 5.05
N SER A 434 20.50 -6.72 4.27
CA SER A 434 21.53 -5.72 4.58
C SER A 434 20.88 -4.35 4.40
N ALA A 435 21.06 -3.47 5.40
CA ALA A 435 20.52 -2.11 5.44
C ALA A 435 20.85 -1.28 4.20
#